data_AF-Q1PWI1-F1
#
_entry.id   AF-Q1PWI1-F1
#
_cell.length_a   1.000
_cell.length_b   1.000
_cell.length_c   1.000
_cell.angle_alpha   90.00
_cell.angle_beta   90.00
_cell.angle_gamma   90.00
#
_symmetry.space_group_name_H-M   'P 1'
#
loop_
_entity.id
_entity.type
_entity.pdbx_description
1 polymer ?
#
loop_
_entity_poly.entity_id
_entity_poly.type
_entity_poly.pdbx_seq_one_letter_code
_entity_poly.pdbx_strand_id
1 'polypeptide(L)'
;MGKTKITNEQKPQFVQGMPLLNIYIIKDNGKYMVKCPELDIVTEMDTAEQALDAILEIIREYSEDYRNREEIFIKSPNRFHHKPYVDKVLECKDKWELCELITVKYGHIYIR
;
A
#
# COMPACT_ATOMS: atom_id res chain seq x y z
N MET A 1 50.05 14.21 -16.70
CA MET A 1 48.64 14.53 -17.05
C MET A 1 47.71 13.57 -16.31
N GLY A 2 47.06 14.04 -15.24
CA GLY A 2 46.03 13.29 -14.51
C GLY A 2 44.69 13.36 -15.22
N LYS A 3 43.98 12.23 -15.34
CA LYS A 3 42.59 12.17 -15.83
C LYS A 3 41.68 12.22 -14.60
N THR A 4 40.98 13.33 -14.39
CA THR A 4 39.99 13.49 -13.33
C THR A 4 38.73 12.72 -13.72
N LYS A 5 38.36 11.72 -12.90
CA LYS A 5 37.07 11.01 -12.97
C LYS A 5 35.97 11.98 -12.56
N ILE A 6 34.98 12.18 -13.41
CA ILE A 6 33.76 12.91 -13.06
C ILE A 6 32.81 11.88 -12.43
N THR A 7 32.71 11.88 -11.11
CA THR A 7 31.66 11.16 -10.38
C THR A 7 30.36 11.95 -10.51
N ASN A 8 29.40 11.40 -11.24
CA ASN A 8 28.02 11.91 -11.24
C ASN A 8 27.41 11.62 -9.86
N GLU A 9 27.52 12.59 -8.96
CA GLU A 9 26.71 12.60 -7.74
C GLU A 9 25.26 12.87 -8.14
N GLN A 10 24.48 11.81 -8.25
CA GLN A 10 23.03 11.94 -8.37
C GLN A 10 22.51 12.54 -7.06
N LYS A 11 22.05 13.79 -7.13
CA LYS A 11 21.37 14.45 -6.02
C LYS A 11 20.09 13.67 -5.69
N PRO A 12 19.79 13.42 -4.40
CA PRO A 12 18.52 12.80 -4.04
C PRO A 12 17.37 13.68 -4.54
N GLN A 13 16.55 13.12 -5.44
CA GLN A 13 15.33 13.76 -5.89
C GLN A 13 14.23 13.35 -4.92
N PHE A 14 13.66 14.33 -4.21
CA PHE A 14 12.43 14.12 -3.45
C PHE A 14 11.28 13.98 -4.46
N VAL A 15 10.84 12.74 -4.68
CA VAL A 15 9.60 12.45 -5.41
C VAL A 15 8.48 12.36 -4.38
N GLN A 16 7.94 13.51 -3.97
CA GLN A 16 6.68 13.50 -3.20
C GLN A 16 5.52 13.35 -4.18
N GLY A 17 5.24 12.11 -4.59
CA GLY A 17 4.03 11.77 -5.34
C GLY A 17 2.78 11.91 -4.46
N MET A 18 1.60 12.02 -5.08
CA MET A 18 0.36 11.83 -4.32
C MET A 18 0.30 10.37 -3.82
N PRO A 19 -0.16 10.14 -2.59
CA PRO A 19 -0.31 8.78 -2.08
C PRO A 19 -1.30 8.00 -2.96
N LEU A 20 -0.88 6.80 -3.33
CA LEU A 20 -1.62 5.93 -4.23
C LEU A 20 -2.76 5.20 -3.49
N LEU A 21 -2.52 4.80 -2.24
CA LEU A 21 -3.47 4.03 -1.43
C LEU A 21 -3.80 4.79 -0.14
N ASN A 22 -5.08 4.80 0.25
CA ASN A 22 -5.51 5.35 1.53
C ASN A 22 -5.73 4.20 2.53
N ILE A 23 -5.01 4.25 3.65
CA ILE A 23 -5.17 3.30 4.75
C ILE A 23 -5.93 4.00 5.88
N TYR A 24 -7.13 3.52 6.18
CA TYR A 24 -7.95 4.03 7.28
C TYR A 24 -7.82 3.10 8.47
N ILE A 25 -7.29 3.58 9.59
CA ILE A 25 -7.25 2.86 10.87
C ILE A 25 -8.34 3.42 11.76
N ILE A 26 -9.27 2.56 12.16
CA ILE A 26 -10.47 2.89 12.91
C ILE A 26 -10.47 2.11 14.21
N LYS A 27 -10.51 2.83 15.33
CA LYS A 27 -10.62 2.22 16.65
C LYS A 27 -12.09 1.96 17.00
N ASP A 28 -12.41 0.73 17.39
CA ASP A 28 -13.72 0.33 17.91
C ASP A 28 -13.57 -0.70 19.04
N ASN A 29 -14.18 -0.46 20.21
CA ASN A 29 -14.21 -1.38 21.35
C ASN A 29 -12.88 -2.05 21.76
N GLY A 30 -11.76 -1.33 21.61
CA GLY A 30 -10.42 -1.85 21.95
C GLY A 30 -9.73 -2.64 20.83
N LYS A 31 -10.38 -2.78 19.67
CA LYS A 31 -9.81 -3.30 18.42
C LYS A 31 -9.52 -2.16 17.44
N TYR A 32 -8.65 -2.45 16.48
CA TYR A 32 -8.30 -1.56 15.40
C TYR A 32 -8.61 -2.23 14.06
N MET A 33 -9.70 -1.78 13.43
CA MET A 33 -10.02 -2.14 12.06
C MET A 33 -9.17 -1.28 11.13
N VAL A 34 -8.64 -1.87 10.07
CA VAL A 34 -7.90 -1.16 9.05
C VAL A 34 -8.44 -1.49 7.66
N LYS A 35 -8.58 -0.48 6.81
CA LYS A 35 -9.16 -0.62 5.46
C LYS A 35 -8.33 0.09 4.40
N CYS A 36 -8.17 -0.55 3.25
CA CYS A 36 -7.68 0.02 1.99
C CYS A 36 -8.84 0.02 0.97
N PRO A 37 -9.57 1.13 0.80
CA PRO A 37 -10.74 1.19 -0.07
C PRO A 37 -10.43 0.94 -1.53
N GLU A 38 -9.25 1.37 -2.02
CA GLU A 38 -8.84 1.23 -3.41
C GLU A 38 -8.71 -0.24 -3.86
N LEU A 39 -8.46 -1.15 -2.91
CA LEU A 39 -8.32 -2.60 -3.16
C LEU A 39 -9.46 -3.43 -2.54
N ASP A 40 -10.42 -2.79 -1.88
CA ASP A 40 -11.48 -3.43 -1.09
C ASP A 40 -10.96 -4.43 -0.05
N ILE A 41 -9.86 -4.07 0.64
CA ILE A 41 -9.22 -4.89 1.66
C ILE A 41 -9.53 -4.33 3.04
N VAL A 42 -9.88 -5.21 3.99
CA VAL A 42 -10.09 -4.88 5.39
C VAL A 42 -9.51 -5.98 6.27
N THR A 43 -8.92 -5.60 7.41
CA THR A 43 -8.52 -6.53 8.47
C THR A 43 -8.67 -5.87 9.84
N GLU A 44 -8.49 -6.63 10.92
CA GLU A 44 -8.64 -6.17 12.30
C GLU A 44 -7.51 -6.76 13.17
N MET A 45 -6.94 -5.95 14.05
CA MET A 45 -5.95 -6.38 15.04
C MET A 45 -6.16 -5.70 16.41
N ASP A 46 -5.39 -6.12 17.40
CA ASP A 46 -5.46 -5.59 18.78
C ASP A 46 -4.80 -4.21 18.93
N THR A 47 -3.82 -3.88 18.08
CA THR A 47 -3.18 -2.55 18.05
C THR A 47 -3.17 -1.94 16.65
N ALA A 48 -3.03 -0.62 16.58
CA ALA A 48 -2.96 0.11 15.32
C ALA A 48 -1.75 -0.31 14.48
N GLU A 49 -0.61 -0.57 15.12
CA GLU A 49 0.64 -1.01 14.48
C GLU A 49 0.47 -2.42 13.89
N GLN A 50 -0.11 -3.34 14.65
CA GLN A 50 -0.42 -4.68 14.15
C GLN A 50 -1.39 -4.63 12.98
N ALA A 51 -2.42 -3.78 13.06
CA ALA A 51 -3.39 -3.61 11.99
C ALA A 51 -2.70 -3.09 10.72
N LEU A 52 -1.88 -2.03 10.85
CA LEU A 52 -1.12 -1.48 9.73
C LEU A 52 -0.21 -2.53 9.09
N ASP A 53 0.55 -3.28 9.90
CA ASP A 53 1.45 -4.31 9.39
C ASP A 53 0.68 -5.41 8.65
N ALA A 54 -0.42 -5.88 9.23
CA ALA A 54 -1.28 -6.90 8.64
C ALA A 54 -1.88 -6.47 7.31
N ILE A 55 -2.38 -5.24 7.19
CA ILE A 55 -2.96 -4.79 5.91
C ILE A 55 -1.90 -4.65 4.82
N LEU A 56 -0.67 -4.26 5.16
CA LEU A 56 0.42 -4.18 4.19
C LEU A 56 0.82 -5.56 3.67
N GLU A 57 0.85 -6.57 4.54
CA GLU A 57 1.07 -7.97 4.14
C GLU A 57 -0.05 -8.46 3.22
N ILE A 58 -1.32 -8.26 3.61
CA ILE A 58 -2.47 -8.66 2.80
C ILE A 58 -2.49 -7.94 1.44
N ILE A 59 -2.12 -6.66 1.37
CA ILE A 59 -2.01 -5.91 0.10
C ILE A 59 -0.98 -6.55 -0.83
N ARG A 60 0.18 -6.96 -0.30
CA ARG A 60 1.21 -7.65 -1.10
C ARG A 60 0.72 -9.01 -1.57
N GLU A 61 0.17 -9.82 -0.67
CA GLU A 61 -0.38 -11.14 -1.00
C GLU A 61 -1.50 -11.05 -2.04
N TYR A 62 -2.41 -10.08 -1.87
CA TYR A 62 -3.48 -9.81 -2.83
C TYR A 62 -2.93 -9.41 -4.20
N SER A 63 -1.90 -8.58 -4.24
CA SER A 63 -1.30 -8.13 -5.51
C SER A 63 -0.60 -9.27 -6.25
N GLU A 64 0.07 -10.15 -5.52
CA GLU A 64 0.68 -11.37 -6.05
C GLU A 64 -0.37 -12.36 -6.58
N ASP A 65 -1.43 -12.58 -5.81
CA ASP A 65 -2.58 -13.39 -6.23
C ASP A 65 -3.29 -12.79 -7.44
N TYR A 66 -3.42 -11.46 -7.48
CA TYR A 66 -3.99 -10.74 -8.61
C TYR A 66 -3.19 -11.02 -9.88
N ARG A 67 -1.86 -10.88 -9.83
CA ARG A 67 -0.97 -11.18 -10.97
C ARG A 67 -1.11 -12.63 -11.42
N ASN A 68 -1.12 -13.58 -10.49
CA ASN A 68 -1.22 -15.01 -10.80
C ASN A 68 -2.54 -15.39 -11.48
N ARG A 69 -3.60 -14.60 -11.27
CA ARG A 69 -4.95 -14.84 -11.80
C ARG A 69 -5.48 -13.63 -12.59
N GLU A 70 -4.59 -12.87 -13.22
CA GLU A 70 -4.91 -11.57 -13.82
C GLU A 70 -6.04 -11.69 -14.86
N GLU A 71 -6.01 -12.75 -15.69
CA GLU A 71 -7.03 -13.01 -16.71
C GLU A 71 -8.46 -13.15 -16.17
N ILE A 72 -8.59 -13.57 -14.90
CA ILE A 72 -9.87 -13.70 -14.21
C ILE A 72 -10.26 -12.35 -13.60
N PHE A 73 -9.32 -11.69 -12.90
CA PHE A 73 -9.64 -10.47 -12.17
C PHE A 73 -9.86 -9.25 -13.06
N ILE A 74 -9.19 -9.16 -14.21
CA ILE A 74 -9.43 -8.07 -15.17
C ILE A 74 -10.83 -8.14 -15.81
N LYS A 75 -11.49 -9.30 -15.75
CA LYS A 75 -12.87 -9.49 -16.22
C LYS A 75 -13.91 -9.28 -15.12
N SER A 76 -13.48 -9.15 -13.86
CA SER A 76 -14.38 -8.97 -12.72
C SER A 76 -14.76 -7.49 -12.56
N PRO A 77 -16.05 -7.12 -12.61
CA PRO A 77 -16.50 -5.73 -12.47
C PRO A 77 -15.98 -5.05 -11.20
N ASN A 78 -15.86 -5.81 -10.10
CA ASN A 78 -15.42 -5.28 -8.81
C ASN A 78 -13.90 -5.27 -8.63
N ARG A 79 -13.11 -5.82 -9.57
CA ARG A 79 -11.65 -5.96 -9.40
C ARG A 79 -10.83 -5.48 -10.58
N PHE A 80 -11.41 -5.30 -11.77
CA PHE A 80 -10.64 -4.86 -12.93
C PHE A 80 -9.97 -3.49 -12.70
N HIS A 81 -10.61 -2.63 -11.91
CA HIS A 81 -10.10 -1.33 -11.52
C HIS A 81 -8.90 -1.39 -10.57
N HIS A 82 -8.58 -2.56 -9.99
CA HIS A 82 -7.49 -2.70 -9.03
C HIS A 82 -6.13 -2.78 -9.71
N LYS A 83 -6.07 -3.12 -11.01
CA LYS A 83 -4.83 -3.37 -11.73
C LYS A 83 -3.78 -2.25 -11.60
N PRO A 84 -4.11 -0.95 -11.77
CA PRO A 84 -3.12 0.12 -11.62
C PRO A 84 -2.47 0.18 -10.24
N TYR A 85 -3.22 -0.17 -9.19
CA TYR A 85 -2.73 -0.21 -7.82
C TYR A 85 -1.84 -1.43 -7.60
N VAL A 86 -2.31 -2.60 -8.05
CA VAL A 86 -1.56 -3.87 -7.98
C VAL A 86 -0.22 -3.76 -8.68
N ASP A 87 -0.18 -3.21 -9.91
CA ASP A 87 1.05 -3.07 -10.68
C ASP A 87 2.08 -2.23 -9.90
N LYS A 88 1.65 -1.15 -9.22
CA LYS A 88 2.52 -0.33 -8.37
C LYS A 88 2.99 -1.01 -7.10
N VAL A 89 2.13 -1.78 -6.44
CA VAL A 89 2.53 -2.58 -5.28
C VAL A 89 3.57 -3.63 -5.67
N LEU A 90 3.45 -4.22 -6.85
CA LEU A 90 4.40 -5.23 -7.36
C LEU A 90 5.75 -4.63 -7.81
N GLU A 91 5.81 -3.32 -8.09
CA GLU A 91 7.07 -2.61 -8.33
C GLU A 91 7.89 -2.43 -7.04
N CYS A 92 7.25 -2.46 -5.86
CA CYS A 92 7.90 -2.30 -4.57
C CYS A 92 8.75 -3.53 -4.20
N LYS A 93 10.01 -3.30 -3.84
CA LYS A 93 10.96 -4.36 -3.46
C LYS A 93 10.85 -4.76 -2.00
N ASP A 94 10.47 -3.83 -1.14
CA ASP A 94 10.38 -4.02 0.29
C ASP A 94 9.19 -3.28 0.90
N LYS A 95 9.04 -3.44 2.23
CA LYS A 95 7.98 -2.79 3.00
C LYS A 95 8.14 -1.26 3.00
N TRP A 96 9.36 -0.75 2.89
CA TRP A 96 9.62 0.69 2.90
C TRP A 96 9.05 1.35 1.66
N GLU A 97 9.37 0.84 0.47
CA GLU A 97 8.83 1.33 -0.79
C GLU A 97 7.29 1.24 -0.83
N LEU A 98 6.71 0.19 -0.25
CA LEU A 98 5.24 0.10 -0.12
C LEU A 98 4.68 1.19 0.81
N CYS A 99 5.34 1.49 1.92
CA CYS A 99 4.95 2.58 2.81
C CYS A 99 5.03 3.97 2.13
N GLU A 100 5.88 4.15 1.12
CA GLU A 100 5.93 5.39 0.33
C GLU A 100 4.70 5.56 -0.59
N LEU A 101 3.96 4.49 -0.88
CA LEU A 101 2.74 4.53 -1.69
C LEU A 101 1.47 4.84 -0.89
N ILE A 102 1.51 4.80 0.44
CA ILE A 102 0.31 4.90 1.27
C ILE A 102 0.18 6.25 1.98
N THR A 103 -1.04 6.59 2.36
CA THR A 103 -1.30 7.57 3.42
C THR A 103 -2.18 6.95 4.48
N VAL A 104 -1.74 7.02 5.73
CA VAL A 104 -2.46 6.50 6.90
C VAL A 104 -3.32 7.61 7.50
N LYS A 105 -4.61 7.33 7.68
CA LYS A 105 -5.59 8.21 8.31
C LYS A 105 -6.19 7.50 9.50
N TYR A 106 -6.25 8.19 10.63
CA TYR A 106 -6.82 7.66 11.86
C TYR A 106 -8.24 8.20 12.06
N GLY A 107 -9.15 7.34 12.52
CA GLY A 107 -10.53 7.69 12.81
C GLY A 107 -11.07 6.97 14.05
N HIS A 108 -12.18 7.49 14.55
CA HIS A 108 -12.97 6.89 15.62
C HIS A 108 -14.41 6.72 15.13
N ILE A 109 -14.97 5.53 15.27
CA ILE A 109 -16.41 5.31 15.07
C ILE A 109 -17.07 5.28 16.44
N TYR A 110 -18.03 6.18 16.64
CA TYR A 110 -18.93 6.17 17.79
C TYR A 110 -20.35 6.00 17.25
N ILE A 111 -20.90 4.80 17.34
CA ILE A 111 -22.32 4.55 17.09
C ILE A 111 -23.00 4.50 18.46
N ARG A 112 -23.88 5.48 18.71
CA ARG A 112 -24.70 5.57 19.91
C ARG A 112 -25.99 4.79 19.74
#